data_AF-A0A2A2J4L7-F1
#
_entry.id   AF-A0A2A2J4L7-F1
#
_cell.length_a   1.000
_cell.length_b   1.000
_cell.length_c   1.000
_cell.angle_alpha   90.00
_cell.angle_beta   90.00
_cell.angle_gamma   90.00
#
_symmetry.space_group_name_H-M   'P 1'
#
loop_
_entity.id
_entity.type
_entity.pdbx_description
1 polymer ?
#
loop_
_entity_poly.entity_id
_entity_poly.type
_entity_poly.pdbx_seq_one_letter_code
_entity_poly.pdbx_strand_id
1 'polypeptide(L)'
;MAGIIKNQLVKHLSKFTRNLKPEQISLDVLKGKSKLDFIEINEAVLSELLELPCWLRIQRAHCTGVTVSVPWTRLKSAPVQMFIDEIVVDVELASGAPPRGSSSALSSLGGDGYGFAEKIVEGMSVYINTVEINFDSDAFGGSLMLQRLSVESRTPAWMQPTDLRQSRISCHQTNRVLIYKQIQWHLLRIEASSKTEKSEKRSKINAPLRLITSGGKIRVALKKNGIGRF
;
A
#
# COMPACT_ATOMS: atom_id res chain seq x y z
N MET A 1 -17.25 -9.15 -18.77
CA MET A 1 -16.73 -9.38 -17.39
C MET A 1 -15.41 -8.65 -17.12
N ALA A 2 -14.40 -8.76 -18.01
CA ALA A 2 -13.13 -8.02 -17.88
C ALA A 2 -13.30 -6.50 -17.74
N GLY A 3 -14.22 -5.88 -18.49
CA GLY A 3 -14.52 -4.44 -18.38
C GLY A 3 -15.08 -3.99 -17.02
N ILE A 4 -15.90 -4.82 -16.36
CA ILE A 4 -16.46 -4.51 -15.03
C ILE A 4 -15.35 -4.52 -13.99
N ILE A 5 -14.47 -5.52 -14.03
CA ILE A 5 -13.36 -5.67 -13.10
C ILE A 5 -12.29 -4.61 -13.36
N LYS A 6 -12.03 -4.24 -14.63
CA LYS A 6 -11.23 -3.07 -14.99
C LYS A 6 -11.79 -1.84 -14.27
N ASN A 7 -13.07 -1.53 -14.45
CA ASN A 7 -13.69 -0.35 -13.84
C ASN A 7 -13.66 -0.39 -12.31
N GLN A 8 -13.79 -1.57 -11.68
CA GLN A 8 -13.69 -1.70 -10.23
C GLN A 8 -12.26 -1.52 -9.71
N LEU A 9 -11.26 -2.09 -10.39
CA LEU A 9 -9.84 -1.88 -10.05
C LEU A 9 -9.44 -0.41 -10.26
N VAL A 10 -9.85 0.19 -11.39
CA VAL A 10 -9.63 1.62 -11.67
C VAL A 10 -10.30 2.45 -10.59
N LYS A 11 -11.57 2.20 -10.28
CA LYS A 11 -12.32 2.93 -9.24
C LYS A 11 -11.67 2.78 -7.86
N HIS A 12 -11.11 1.61 -7.56
CA HIS A 12 -10.44 1.39 -6.29
C HIS A 12 -9.12 2.15 -6.24
N LEU A 13 -8.28 2.07 -7.28
CA LEU A 13 -7.00 2.77 -7.35
C LEU A 13 -7.16 4.30 -7.45
N SER A 14 -8.19 4.78 -8.16
CA SER A 14 -8.46 6.21 -8.32
C SER A 14 -8.82 6.88 -7.00
N LYS A 15 -9.30 6.14 -5.99
CA LYS A 15 -9.54 6.69 -4.64
C LYS A 15 -8.24 7.08 -3.93
N PHE A 16 -7.15 6.37 -4.23
CA PHE A 16 -5.86 6.57 -3.57
C PHE A 16 -4.92 7.48 -4.35
N THR A 17 -5.36 8.00 -5.49
CA THR A 17 -4.46 8.68 -6.44
C THR A 17 -5.08 9.99 -6.91
N ARG A 18 -4.26 11.05 -7.03
CA ARG A 18 -4.74 12.39 -7.42
C ARG A 18 -4.95 12.51 -8.93
N ASN A 19 -4.15 11.79 -9.71
CA ASN A 19 -3.98 12.02 -11.14
C ASN A 19 -4.35 10.82 -12.01
N LEU A 20 -4.90 9.73 -11.45
CA LEU A 20 -5.23 8.53 -12.20
C LEU A 20 -6.58 8.67 -12.92
N LYS A 21 -6.53 8.93 -14.23
CA LYS A 21 -7.72 8.89 -15.09
C LYS A 21 -7.95 7.47 -15.61
N PRO A 22 -9.21 7.02 -15.80
CA PRO A 22 -9.52 5.72 -16.41
C PRO A 22 -8.88 5.49 -17.79
N GLU A 23 -8.59 6.60 -18.49
CA GLU A 23 -7.99 6.64 -19.83
C GLU A 23 -6.48 6.34 -19.84
N GLN A 24 -5.77 6.64 -18.74
CA GLN A 24 -4.32 6.38 -18.62
C GLN A 24 -4.00 4.91 -18.37
N ILE A 25 -5.02 4.10 -18.07
CA ILE A 25 -4.91 2.66 -17.92
C ILE A 25 -4.95 2.05 -19.33
N SER A 26 -3.77 1.75 -19.86
CA SER A 26 -3.52 1.32 -21.23
C SER A 26 -4.44 0.19 -21.68
N LEU A 27 -4.76 0.13 -22.97
CA LEU A 27 -5.53 -0.97 -23.57
C LEU A 27 -4.92 -2.36 -23.30
N ASP A 28 -3.62 -2.43 -23.01
CA ASP A 28 -2.91 -3.67 -22.66
C ASP A 28 -3.36 -4.30 -21.34
N VAL A 29 -4.07 -3.58 -20.48
CA VAL A 29 -4.77 -4.16 -19.31
C VAL A 29 -5.74 -5.25 -19.74
N LEU A 30 -6.41 -5.07 -20.90
CA LEU A 30 -7.30 -6.08 -21.48
C LEU A 30 -6.52 -7.32 -21.97
N LYS A 31 -5.26 -7.16 -22.35
CA LYS A 31 -4.32 -8.26 -22.66
C LYS A 31 -3.68 -8.86 -21.40
N GLY A 32 -3.97 -8.32 -20.22
CA GLY A 32 -3.51 -8.81 -18.93
C GLY A 32 -2.25 -8.14 -18.38
N LYS A 33 -1.71 -7.09 -19.04
CA LYS A 33 -0.54 -6.33 -18.54
C LYS A 33 -0.72 -4.83 -18.76
N SER A 34 -0.70 -4.04 -17.70
CA SER A 34 -0.72 -2.58 -17.71
C SER A 34 0.61 -2.03 -17.26
N LYS A 35 1.09 -0.94 -17.87
CA LYS A 35 2.13 -0.09 -17.27
C LYS A 35 1.54 1.30 -17.01
N LEU A 36 1.88 1.87 -15.87
CA LEU A 36 1.54 3.21 -15.41
C LEU A 36 2.85 3.86 -14.95
N ASP A 37 3.29 4.92 -15.61
CA ASP A 37 4.65 5.43 -15.41
C ASP A 37 4.80 6.30 -14.13
N PHE A 38 3.76 7.06 -13.75
CA PHE A 38 3.76 7.92 -12.56
C PHE A 38 2.38 8.05 -11.91
N ILE A 39 2.30 7.84 -10.60
CA ILE A 39 1.07 7.94 -9.82
C ILE A 39 1.30 8.81 -8.58
N GLU A 40 0.60 9.92 -8.48
CA GLU A 40 0.57 10.73 -7.26
C GLU A 40 -0.49 10.18 -6.31
N ILE A 41 -0.10 9.93 -5.07
CA ILE A 41 -1.00 9.41 -4.04
C ILE A 41 -1.75 10.58 -3.40
N ASN A 42 -3.02 10.36 -3.06
CA ASN A 42 -3.77 11.30 -2.24
C ASN A 42 -3.36 11.16 -0.76
N GLU A 43 -2.57 12.10 -0.28
CA GLU A 43 -1.98 12.13 1.05
C GLU A 43 -3.04 12.24 2.16
N ALA A 44 -4.16 12.92 1.90
CA ALA A 44 -5.26 13.02 2.86
C ALA A 44 -5.94 11.66 3.06
N VAL A 45 -6.20 10.94 1.96
CA VAL A 45 -6.76 9.58 2.02
C VAL A 45 -5.79 8.62 2.69
N LEU A 46 -4.49 8.71 2.37
CA LEU A 46 -3.47 7.85 2.96
C LEU A 46 -3.32 8.09 4.47
N SER A 47 -3.35 9.35 4.91
CA SER A 47 -3.24 9.73 6.33
C SER A 47 -4.44 9.25 7.14
N GLU A 48 -5.66 9.37 6.61
CA GLU A 48 -6.89 8.89 7.27
C GLU A 48 -6.92 7.36 7.31
N LEU A 49 -6.52 6.67 6.24
CA LEU A 49 -6.50 5.20 6.17
C LEU A 49 -5.49 4.57 7.14
N LEU A 50 -4.31 5.17 7.26
CA LEU A 50 -3.25 4.69 8.15
C LEU A 50 -3.45 5.14 9.61
N GLU A 51 -4.52 5.89 9.89
CA GLU A 51 -4.80 6.48 11.21
C GLU A 51 -3.58 7.22 11.78
N LEU A 52 -2.90 7.99 10.91
CA LEU A 52 -1.65 8.65 11.31
C LEU A 52 -1.90 9.68 12.42
N PRO A 53 -1.00 9.74 13.42
CA PRO A 53 -1.13 10.71 14.49
C PRO A 53 -0.95 12.13 13.96
N CYS A 54 -1.57 13.11 14.62
CA CYS A 54 -1.61 14.51 14.17
C CYS A 54 -0.24 15.19 14.02
N TRP A 55 0.78 14.65 14.70
CA TRP A 55 2.17 15.10 14.64
C TRP A 55 2.94 14.50 13.47
N LEU A 56 2.38 13.56 12.71
CA LEU A 56 3.03 12.92 11.55
C LEU A 56 2.24 13.23 10.28
N ARG A 57 2.73 14.14 9.43
CA ARG A 57 2.01 14.61 8.25
C ARG A 57 2.70 14.19 6.97
N ILE A 58 1.98 13.52 6.09
CA ILE A 58 2.47 13.22 4.74
C ILE A 58 2.40 14.48 3.90
N GLN A 59 3.55 14.99 3.46
CA GLN A 59 3.63 16.17 2.59
C GLN A 59 3.52 15.82 1.13
N ARG A 60 4.15 14.70 0.74
CA ARG A 60 4.16 14.21 -0.63
C ARG A 60 4.26 12.70 -0.63
N ALA A 61 3.48 12.04 -1.47
CA ALA A 61 3.61 10.61 -1.71
C ALA A 61 3.42 10.30 -3.19
N HIS A 62 4.36 9.58 -3.79
CA HIS A 62 4.28 9.20 -5.20
C HIS A 62 4.91 7.84 -5.47
N CYS A 63 4.43 7.20 -6.54
CA CYS A 63 4.95 5.94 -7.05
C CYS A 63 5.41 6.08 -8.50
N THR A 64 6.49 5.39 -8.85
CA THR A 64 7.00 5.29 -10.23
C THR A 64 7.01 3.84 -10.70
N GLY A 65 6.91 3.64 -12.01
CA GLY A 65 7.07 2.31 -12.62
C GLY A 65 6.01 1.28 -12.19
N VAL A 66 4.75 1.70 -12.07
CA VAL A 66 3.67 0.82 -11.61
C VAL A 66 3.18 -0.08 -12.73
N THR A 67 3.40 -1.38 -12.62
CA THR A 67 2.94 -2.38 -13.58
C THR A 67 1.90 -3.28 -12.93
N VAL A 68 0.76 -3.50 -13.58
CA VAL A 68 -0.31 -4.38 -13.07
C VAL A 68 -0.54 -5.53 -14.04
N SER A 69 -0.40 -6.76 -13.56
CA SER A 69 -0.64 -7.99 -14.30
C SER A 69 -1.90 -8.67 -13.77
N VAL A 70 -2.89 -8.88 -14.65
CA VAL A 70 -4.22 -9.37 -14.28
C VAL A 70 -4.49 -10.72 -14.96
N PRO A 71 -4.58 -11.84 -14.20
CA PRO A 71 -4.90 -13.14 -14.77
C PRO A 71 -6.41 -13.30 -14.97
N TRP A 72 -6.98 -12.65 -16.00
CA TRP A 72 -8.43 -12.56 -16.25
C TRP A 72 -9.20 -13.88 -16.15
N THR A 73 -8.62 -14.98 -16.67
CA THR A 73 -9.25 -16.30 -16.69
C THR A 73 -9.13 -17.06 -15.36
N ARG A 74 -8.25 -16.61 -14.45
CA ARG A 74 -7.91 -17.29 -13.20
C ARG A 74 -8.02 -16.41 -11.96
N LEU A 75 -8.82 -15.35 -11.98
CA LEU A 75 -8.96 -14.40 -10.85
C LEU A 75 -9.40 -15.03 -9.51
N LYS A 76 -9.99 -16.22 -9.53
CA LYS A 76 -10.34 -16.97 -8.31
C LYS A 76 -9.15 -17.73 -7.72
N SER A 77 -8.21 -18.16 -8.56
CA SER A 77 -7.13 -19.07 -8.18
C SER A 77 -5.74 -18.43 -8.25
N ALA A 78 -5.56 -17.37 -9.02
CA ALA A 78 -4.30 -16.65 -9.21
C ALA A 78 -4.44 -15.16 -8.84
N PRO A 79 -3.42 -14.55 -8.19
CA PRO A 79 -3.47 -13.17 -7.76
C PRO A 79 -3.30 -12.19 -8.92
N VAL A 80 -3.95 -11.03 -8.79
CA VAL A 80 -3.52 -9.82 -9.49
C VAL A 80 -2.15 -9.44 -8.92
N GLN A 81 -1.17 -9.21 -9.79
CA GLN A 81 0.18 -8.85 -9.37
C GLN A 81 0.43 -7.38 -9.71
N MET A 82 0.90 -6.62 -8.74
CA MET A 82 1.35 -5.25 -8.94
C MET A 82 2.84 -5.15 -8.63
N PHE A 83 3.58 -4.58 -9.55
CA PHE A 83 5.00 -4.30 -9.45
C PHE A 83 5.17 -2.79 -9.42
N ILE A 84 5.97 -2.28 -8.51
CA ILE A 84 6.25 -0.86 -8.34
C ILE A 84 7.76 -0.70 -8.23
N ASP A 85 8.34 0.20 -9.01
CA ASP A 85 9.78 0.42 -8.97
C ASP A 85 10.17 1.22 -7.72
N GLU A 86 9.48 2.33 -7.48
CA GLU A 86 9.81 3.21 -6.37
C GLU A 86 8.55 3.79 -5.73
N ILE A 87 8.54 3.83 -4.41
CA ILE A 87 7.59 4.62 -3.62
C ILE A 87 8.40 5.58 -2.78
N VAL A 88 8.14 6.88 -2.93
CA VAL A 88 8.76 7.92 -2.12
C VAL A 88 7.69 8.66 -1.34
N VAL A 89 7.90 8.74 -0.03
CA VAL A 89 7.00 9.43 0.91
C VAL A 89 7.82 10.45 1.70
N ASP A 90 7.45 11.71 1.61
CA ASP A 90 8.02 12.78 2.42
C ASP A 90 7.06 13.12 3.55
N VAL A 91 7.57 13.06 4.78
CA VAL A 91 6.82 13.21 6.01
C VAL A 91 7.41 14.34 6.84
N GLU A 92 6.54 15.16 7.41
CA GLU A 92 6.90 16.21 8.36
C GLU A 92 6.39 15.88 9.75
N LEU A 93 7.27 15.99 10.73
CA LEU A 93 6.96 15.85 12.15
C LEU A 93 6.51 17.22 12.69
N ALA A 94 5.20 17.47 12.69
CA ALA A 94 4.63 18.77 13.06
C ALA A 94 4.39 18.89 14.58
N SER A 95 4.87 19.97 15.19
CA SER A 95 4.53 20.35 16.57
C SER A 95 3.27 21.23 16.59
N GLY A 96 2.09 20.64 16.44
CA GLY A 96 0.86 21.43 16.48
C GLY A 96 -0.44 20.64 16.43
N ALA A 97 -1.52 21.26 16.90
CA ALA A 97 -2.86 20.69 16.83
C ALA A 97 -3.22 20.29 15.39
N PRO A 98 -3.98 19.19 15.18
CA PRO A 98 -4.42 18.79 13.86
C PRO A 98 -5.18 19.95 13.18
N PRO A 99 -4.98 20.20 11.87
CA PRO A 99 -5.80 21.15 11.16
C PRO A 99 -7.27 20.76 11.34
N ARG A 100 -8.06 21.69 11.89
CA ARG A 100 -9.50 21.47 12.11
C ARG A 100 -10.19 21.43 10.76
N GLY A 101 -10.79 20.29 10.46
CA GLY A 101 -11.74 20.13 9.38
C GLY A 101 -11.19 19.35 8.19
N SER A 102 -11.72 18.14 8.01
CA SER A 102 -12.04 17.64 6.68
C SER A 102 -13.16 16.63 6.83
N SER A 103 -14.22 16.80 6.05
CA SER A 103 -15.16 15.74 5.72
C SER A 103 -14.39 14.44 5.48
N SER A 104 -14.80 13.34 6.11
CA SER A 104 -14.12 12.05 6.00
C SER A 104 -13.82 11.72 4.55
N ALA A 105 -12.55 11.72 4.16
CA ALA A 105 -12.13 11.32 2.81
C ALA A 105 -12.40 9.82 2.62
N LEU A 106 -12.46 9.06 3.72
CA LEU A 106 -12.94 7.67 3.77
C LEU A 106 -14.43 7.50 3.44
N SER A 107 -15.27 8.56 3.45
CA SER A 107 -16.69 8.45 3.07
C SER A 107 -16.87 7.93 1.63
N SER A 108 -15.88 8.15 0.76
CA SER A 108 -15.81 7.62 -0.60
C SER A 108 -15.32 6.16 -0.69
N LEU A 109 -14.75 5.61 0.38
CA LEU A 109 -14.24 4.24 0.47
C LEU A 109 -15.31 3.21 0.84
N GLY A 110 -16.47 3.64 1.35
CA GLY A 110 -17.65 2.80 1.53
C GLY A 110 -18.11 2.18 0.22
N GLY A 111 -18.01 0.85 0.11
CA GLY A 111 -18.48 0.07 -1.03
C GLY A 111 -19.77 -0.67 -0.71
N ASP A 112 -20.67 -0.75 -1.69
CA ASP A 112 -21.85 -1.61 -1.68
C ASP A 112 -21.45 -3.09 -1.62
N GLY A 113 -21.36 -3.63 -0.40
CA GLY A 113 -21.34 -5.07 -0.14
C GLY A 113 -20.01 -5.80 -0.41
N TYR A 114 -19.82 -6.90 0.34
CA TYR A 114 -18.67 -7.80 0.19
C TYR A 114 -18.81 -8.64 -1.09
N GLY A 115 -18.31 -8.11 -2.20
CA GLY A 115 -18.46 -8.69 -3.54
C GLY A 115 -17.25 -9.46 -4.06
N PHE A 116 -17.35 -9.91 -5.32
CA PHE A 116 -16.25 -10.56 -6.04
C PHE A 116 -15.03 -9.65 -6.23
N ALA A 117 -15.24 -8.34 -6.45
CA ALA A 117 -14.17 -7.36 -6.59
C ALA A 117 -13.33 -7.25 -5.30
N GLU A 118 -13.99 -7.21 -4.14
CA GLU A 118 -13.31 -7.18 -2.83
C GLU A 118 -12.41 -8.40 -2.63
N LYS A 119 -12.90 -9.57 -3.03
CA LYS A 119 -12.11 -10.82 -2.99
C LYS A 119 -10.89 -10.73 -3.91
N ILE A 120 -10.98 -10.08 -5.07
CA ILE A 120 -9.83 -9.89 -5.96
C ILE A 120 -8.80 -8.97 -5.30
N VAL A 121 -9.21 -7.82 -4.75
CA VAL A 121 -8.33 -6.86 -4.07
C VAL A 121 -7.63 -7.52 -2.88
N GLU A 122 -8.36 -8.28 -2.06
CA GLU A 122 -7.80 -9.05 -0.96
C GLU A 122 -6.82 -10.14 -1.41
N GLY A 123 -6.97 -10.65 -2.63
CA GLY A 123 -6.11 -11.69 -3.21
C GLY A 123 -4.83 -11.16 -3.83
N MET A 124 -4.72 -9.84 -3.99
CA MET A 124 -3.63 -9.18 -4.72
C MET A 124 -2.27 -9.41 -4.06
N SER A 125 -1.25 -9.55 -4.92
CA SER A 125 0.17 -9.56 -4.55
C SER A 125 0.83 -8.26 -5.01
N VAL A 126 1.63 -7.67 -4.13
CA VAL A 126 2.33 -6.41 -4.39
C VAL A 126 3.83 -6.63 -4.23
N TYR A 127 4.62 -6.16 -5.18
CA TYR A 127 6.07 -6.22 -5.19
C TYR A 127 6.60 -4.82 -5.44
N ILE A 128 7.47 -4.34 -4.55
CA ILE A 128 8.03 -2.99 -4.60
C ILE A 128 9.55 -3.11 -4.54
N ASN A 129 10.25 -2.54 -5.52
CA ASN A 129 11.72 -2.58 -5.54
C ASN A 129 12.31 -1.71 -4.44
N THR A 130 11.85 -0.46 -4.31
CA THR A 130 12.29 0.47 -3.27
C THR A 130 11.12 1.23 -2.65
N VAL A 131 11.07 1.28 -1.32
CA VAL A 131 10.26 2.23 -0.57
C VAL A 131 11.20 3.13 0.20
N GLU A 132 11.12 4.44 0.00
CA GLU A 132 11.86 5.44 0.74
C GLU A 132 10.89 6.39 1.44
N ILE A 133 11.02 6.49 2.75
CA ILE A 133 10.26 7.41 3.58
C ILE A 133 11.26 8.39 4.17
N ASN A 134 11.19 9.65 3.74
CA ASN A 134 11.94 10.74 4.34
C ASN A 134 11.09 11.34 5.45
N PHE A 135 11.67 11.55 6.62
CA PHE A 135 11.00 12.30 7.68
C PHE A 135 11.89 13.43 8.16
N ASP A 136 11.27 14.57 8.43
CA ASP A 136 11.99 15.75 8.88
C ASP A 136 11.27 16.47 10.02
N SER A 137 12.05 17.02 10.95
CA SER A 137 11.60 17.84 12.08
C SER A 137 12.58 18.98 12.34
N ASP A 138 12.26 19.87 13.28
CA ASP A 138 13.16 20.95 13.69
C ASP A 138 14.44 20.44 14.38
N ALA A 139 14.38 19.32 15.10
CA ALA A 139 15.47 18.81 15.93
C ALA A 139 16.27 17.68 15.27
N PHE A 140 15.62 16.84 14.48
CA PHE A 140 16.24 15.70 13.80
C PHE A 140 15.53 15.39 12.49
N GLY A 141 16.25 14.77 11.57
CA GLY A 141 15.71 14.23 10.33
C GLY A 141 16.25 12.84 10.08
N GLY A 142 15.66 12.15 9.12
CA GLY A 142 16.06 10.81 8.79
C GLY A 142 15.35 10.22 7.59
N SER A 143 15.68 8.96 7.32
CA SER A 143 15.05 8.18 6.27
C SER A 143 14.86 6.74 6.70
N LEU A 144 13.79 6.13 6.21
CA LEU A 144 13.53 4.69 6.26
C LEU A 144 13.48 4.18 4.83
N MET A 145 14.32 3.20 4.52
CA MET A 145 14.37 2.56 3.21
C MET A 145 14.13 1.06 3.35
N LEU A 146 13.21 0.54 2.54
CA LEU A 146 12.97 -0.88 2.34
C LEU A 146 13.31 -1.26 0.90
N GLN A 147 14.00 -2.38 0.71
CA GLN A 147 14.27 -2.94 -0.63
C GLN A 147 13.62 -4.30 -0.82
N ARG A 148 13.15 -4.55 -2.05
CA ARG A 148 12.49 -5.80 -2.48
C ARG A 148 11.35 -6.17 -1.53
N LEU A 149 10.49 -5.20 -1.23
CA LEU A 149 9.32 -5.42 -0.40
C LEU A 149 8.29 -6.25 -1.19
N SER A 150 7.76 -7.31 -0.60
CA SER A 150 6.69 -8.10 -1.16
C SER A 150 5.57 -8.31 -0.15
N VAL A 151 4.34 -8.30 -0.64
CA VAL A 151 3.13 -8.59 0.12
C VAL A 151 2.36 -9.65 -0.65
N GLU A 152 2.24 -10.84 -0.06
CA GLU A 152 1.65 -12.00 -0.73
C GLU A 152 0.64 -12.71 0.17
N SER A 153 -0.38 -13.31 -0.45
CA SER A 153 -1.32 -14.19 0.25
C SER A 153 -0.66 -15.52 0.60
N ARG A 154 -0.93 -16.06 1.80
CA ARG A 154 -0.42 -17.36 2.27
C ARG A 154 -1.55 -18.27 2.71
N THR A 155 -1.29 -19.57 2.75
CA THR A 155 -2.21 -20.52 3.40
C THR A 155 -2.17 -20.37 4.92
N PRO A 156 -3.12 -20.95 5.68
CA PRO A 156 -3.06 -20.98 7.15
C PRO A 156 -1.77 -21.62 7.71
N ALA A 157 -1.16 -22.52 6.94
CA ALA A 157 0.14 -23.13 7.25
C ALA A 157 1.35 -22.27 6.81
N TRP A 158 1.13 -21.02 6.39
CA TRP A 158 2.14 -20.08 5.90
C TRP A 158 2.89 -20.52 4.64
N MET A 159 2.28 -21.39 3.84
CA MET A 159 2.82 -21.86 2.56
C MET A 159 2.34 -20.98 1.41
N GLN A 160 3.04 -21.04 0.27
CA GLN A 160 2.57 -20.38 -0.94
C GLN A 160 1.33 -21.12 -1.46
N PRO A 161 0.20 -20.43 -1.68
CA PRO A 161 -1.02 -21.07 -2.15
C PRO A 161 -0.87 -21.46 -3.63
N THR A 162 -1.29 -22.69 -3.98
CA THR A 162 -1.46 -23.08 -5.39
C THR A 162 -2.77 -22.53 -5.96
N ASP A 163 -3.77 -22.33 -5.10
CA ASP A 163 -5.02 -21.66 -5.39
C ASP A 163 -5.32 -20.62 -4.30
N LEU A 164 -5.58 -19.38 -4.69
CA LEU A 164 -5.91 -18.29 -3.75
C LEU A 164 -7.06 -18.61 -2.79
N ARG A 165 -8.00 -19.49 -3.14
CA ARG A 165 -9.08 -19.91 -2.24
C ARG A 165 -8.54 -20.59 -0.97
N GLN A 166 -7.37 -21.23 -1.05
CA GLN A 166 -6.68 -21.85 0.08
C GLN A 166 -6.04 -20.83 1.02
N SER A 167 -5.93 -19.56 0.61
CA SER A 167 -5.38 -18.49 1.46
C SER A 167 -6.38 -17.91 2.46
N ARG A 168 -7.59 -18.50 2.52
CA ARG A 168 -8.71 -17.98 3.32
C ARG A 168 -9.45 -19.09 4.03
N ILE A 169 -9.95 -18.79 5.22
CA ILE A 169 -10.90 -19.63 5.95
C ILE A 169 -12.18 -18.85 6.10
N SER A 170 -13.28 -19.37 5.56
CA SER A 170 -14.60 -18.74 5.64
C SER A 170 -15.48 -19.54 6.59
N CYS A 171 -16.09 -18.87 7.57
CA CYS A 171 -17.08 -19.45 8.47
C CYS A 171 -18.46 -18.93 8.09
N HIS A 172 -19.28 -19.81 7.50
CA HIS A 172 -20.63 -19.45 7.04
C HIS A 172 -21.58 -19.11 8.20
N GLN A 173 -21.44 -19.78 9.34
CA GLN A 173 -22.31 -19.56 10.52
C GLN A 173 -22.12 -18.17 11.14
N THR A 174 -20.89 -17.66 11.16
CA THR A 174 -20.58 -16.34 11.77
C THR A 174 -20.36 -15.25 10.73
N ASN A 175 -20.53 -15.58 9.44
CA ASN A 175 -20.19 -14.73 8.30
C ASN A 175 -18.82 -14.06 8.47
N ARG A 176 -17.77 -14.83 8.79
CA ARG A 176 -16.42 -14.30 9.03
C ARG A 176 -15.41 -14.94 8.10
N VAL A 177 -14.40 -14.16 7.71
CA VAL A 177 -13.31 -14.64 6.86
C VAL A 177 -11.98 -14.32 7.53
N LEU A 178 -11.10 -15.33 7.59
CA LEU A 178 -9.68 -15.16 7.93
C LEU A 178 -8.86 -15.12 6.65
N ILE A 179 -7.92 -14.18 6.59
CA ILE A 179 -7.03 -13.95 5.45
C ILE A 179 -5.60 -13.92 5.98
N TYR A 180 -4.68 -14.62 5.31
CA TYR A 180 -3.28 -14.69 5.73
C TYR A 180 -2.40 -13.98 4.71
N LYS A 181 -1.62 -13.01 5.18
CA LYS A 181 -0.68 -12.23 4.38
C LYS A 181 0.72 -12.36 4.95
N GLN A 182 1.71 -12.43 4.08
CA GLN A 182 3.11 -12.39 4.45
C GLN A 182 3.75 -11.18 3.77
N ILE A 183 4.40 -10.35 4.58
CA ILE A 183 5.15 -9.18 4.16
C ILE A 183 6.62 -9.53 4.31
N GLN A 184 7.44 -9.32 3.29
CA GLN A 184 8.87 -9.63 3.32
C GLN A 184 9.66 -8.51 2.67
N TRP A 185 10.88 -8.28 3.14
CA TRP A 185 11.81 -7.35 2.51
C TRP A 185 13.23 -7.89 2.60
N HIS A 186 14.07 -7.47 1.66
CA HIS A 186 15.46 -7.89 1.65
C HIS A 186 16.33 -7.02 2.54
N LEU A 187 16.16 -5.69 2.49
CA LEU A 187 16.93 -4.72 3.25
C LEU A 187 15.97 -3.76 3.93
N LEU A 188 16.22 -3.46 5.21
CA LEU A 188 15.67 -2.32 5.92
C LEU A 188 16.85 -1.47 6.39
N ARG A 189 16.85 -0.19 6.01
CA ARG A 189 17.80 0.81 6.46
C ARG A 189 17.04 1.94 7.11
N ILE A 190 17.42 2.27 8.34
CA ILE A 190 16.91 3.44 9.07
C ILE A 190 18.10 4.32 9.36
N GLU A 191 18.01 5.58 8.97
CA GLU A 191 18.99 6.61 9.27
C GLU A 191 18.32 7.75 9.99
N ALA A 192 18.97 8.24 11.04
CA ALA A 192 18.54 9.42 11.77
C ALA A 192 19.75 10.27 12.13
N SER A 193 19.58 11.59 12.06
CA SER A 193 20.60 12.55 12.45
C SER A 193 19.97 13.76 13.12
N SER A 194 20.63 14.28 14.14
CA SER A 194 20.27 15.58 14.74
C SER A 194 20.63 16.72 13.79
N LYS A 195 19.79 17.75 13.76
CA LYS A 195 20.10 19.01 13.06
C LYS A 195 20.88 19.92 14.00
N THR A 196 22.10 20.31 13.59
CA THR A 196 22.95 21.24 14.36
C THR A 196 22.59 22.71 14.10
N GLU A 197 22.04 23.05 12.94
CA GLU A 197 21.58 24.41 12.61
C GLU A 197 20.29 24.42 11.77
N LYS A 198 19.46 25.47 11.94
CA LYS A 198 18.16 25.65 11.24
C LYS A 198 18.27 25.84 9.72
N SER A 199 19.47 26.04 9.16
CA SER A 199 19.69 26.41 7.75
C SER A 199 20.60 25.45 6.96
N GLU A 200 21.08 24.36 7.56
CA GLU A 200 21.95 23.43 6.83
C GLU A 200 21.15 22.51 5.91
N LYS A 201 21.32 22.69 4.59
CA LYS A 201 20.89 21.71 3.58
C LYS A 201 21.69 20.43 3.76
N ARG A 202 21.04 19.34 4.20
CA ARG A 202 21.26 17.87 4.03
C ARG A 202 22.68 17.25 3.89
N SER A 203 23.78 17.98 3.73
CA SER A 203 25.03 17.48 3.12
C SER A 203 26.26 17.44 4.04
N LYS A 204 26.18 17.87 5.30
CA LYS A 204 27.27 17.70 6.28
C LYS A 204 26.74 17.15 7.60
N ILE A 205 26.69 15.82 7.71
CA ILE A 205 26.16 15.11 8.88
C ILE A 205 27.34 14.59 9.70
N ASN A 206 27.41 14.93 10.98
CA ASN A 206 28.56 14.64 11.85
C ASN A 206 28.51 13.30 12.62
N ALA A 207 27.39 12.55 12.61
CA ALA A 207 27.33 11.13 13.04
C ALA A 207 25.87 10.60 12.94
N PRO A 208 25.41 10.08 11.78
CA PRO A 208 24.06 9.53 11.68
C PRO A 208 23.96 8.20 12.43
N LEU A 209 22.94 8.07 13.28
CA LEU A 209 22.50 6.76 13.79
C LEU A 209 21.96 5.96 12.61
N ARG A 210 22.54 4.79 12.36
CA ARG A 210 22.19 3.93 11.23
C ARG A 210 21.90 2.51 11.71
N LEU A 211 20.69 2.04 11.46
CA LEU A 211 20.31 0.64 11.63
C LEU A 211 20.13 0.02 10.24
N ILE A 212 20.84 -1.07 9.97
CA ILE A 212 20.65 -1.87 8.75
C ILE A 212 20.33 -3.30 9.18
N THR A 213 19.24 -3.83 8.66
CA THR A 213 18.84 -5.23 8.84
C THR A 213 18.50 -5.85 7.49
N SER A 214 18.59 -7.17 7.39
CA SER A 214 18.29 -7.90 6.16
C SER A 214 17.39 -9.10 6.42
N GLY A 215 16.65 -9.51 5.38
CA GLY A 215 15.80 -10.71 5.41
C GLY A 215 14.58 -10.63 6.32
N GLY A 216 13.99 -9.43 6.47
CA GLY A 216 12.86 -9.24 7.36
C GLY A 216 11.56 -9.85 6.81
N LYS A 217 10.72 -10.31 7.73
CA LYS A 217 9.48 -11.04 7.44
C LYS A 217 8.45 -10.82 8.53
N ILE A 218 7.25 -10.43 8.12
CA ILE A 218 6.07 -10.31 8.98
C ILE A 218 4.97 -11.21 8.44
N ARG A 219 4.26 -11.86 9.37
CA ARG A 219 3.13 -12.74 9.12
C ARG A 219 1.90 -12.14 9.77
N VAL A 220 0.87 -11.86 8.98
CA VAL A 220 -0.37 -11.21 9.44
C VAL A 220 -1.56 -12.09 9.13
N ALA A 221 -2.39 -12.34 10.15
CA ALA A 221 -3.69 -12.96 10.00
C ALA A 221 -4.77 -11.90 10.26
N LEU A 222 -5.58 -11.63 9.24
CA LEU A 222 -6.62 -10.61 9.27
C LEU A 222 -7.97 -11.31 9.44
N LYS A 223 -8.78 -10.81 10.36
CA LYS A 223 -10.17 -11.25 10.54
C LYS A 223 -11.10 -10.17 10.00
N LYS A 224 -11.91 -10.52 9.01
CA LYS A 224 -12.94 -9.63 8.44
C LYS A 224 -14.32 -10.18 8.76
N ASN A 225 -15.21 -9.32 9.22
CA ASN A 225 -16.63 -9.63 9.30
C ASN A 225 -17.22 -9.46 7.90
N GLY A 226 -17.91 -10.48 7.42
CA GLY A 226 -18.75 -10.38 6.25
C GLY A 226 -19.91 -9.44 6.55
N ILE A 227 -20.23 -8.58 5.59
CA ILE A 227 -21.42 -7.74 5.68
C ILE A 227 -22.61 -8.71 5.63
N GLY A 228 -23.32 -8.84 6.75
CA GLY A 228 -24.59 -9.53 6.79
C GLY A 228 -25.55 -8.76 5.89
N ARG A 229 -26.14 -9.43 4.89
CA ARG A 229 -27.43 -8.99 4.38
C ARG A 229 -28.41 -9.26 5.52
N PHE A 230 -28.83 -8.20 6.21
CA PHE A 230 -30.10 -8.24 6.90
C PHE A 230 -31.21 -8.25 5.84
#